data_AF-A0A7Y1VYU4-F1
#
_entry.id   AF-A0A7Y1VYU4-F1
#
_cell.length_a   1.000
_cell.length_b   1.000
_cell.length_c   1.000
_cell.angle_alpha   90.00
_cell.angle_beta   90.00
_cell.angle_gamma   90.00
#
_symmetry.space_group_name_H-M   'P 1'
#
loop_
_entity.id
_entity.type
_entity.pdbx_description
1 polymer ?
#
loop_
_entity_poly.entity_id
_entity_poly.type
_entity_poly.pdbx_seq_one_letter_code
_entity_poly.pdbx_strand_id
1 'polypeptide(L)' 'YGRFHYQENIQFCRIARGSLCVTLDHLSCACECGFITELQLSEFGDEIEAVLKMMNRYIKYLKSRKTDG' A
#
# COMPACT_ATOMS: atom_id res chain seq x y z
N TYR A 1 -17.29 -3.66 -19.57
CA TYR A 1 -16.34 -2.92 -18.72
C TYR A 1 -15.86 -3.65 -17.44
N GLY A 2 -16.29 -4.90 -17.15
CA GLY A 2 -16.06 -5.49 -15.81
C GLY A 2 -15.24 -6.79 -15.69
N ARG A 3 -14.65 -7.33 -16.78
CA ARG A 3 -13.99 -8.66 -16.73
C ARG A 3 -12.50 -8.72 -17.12
N PHE A 4 -11.92 -7.67 -17.73
CA PHE A 4 -10.57 -7.76 -18.31
C PHE A 4 -9.47 -6.99 -17.56
N HIS A 5 -9.80 -6.17 -16.56
CA HIS A 5 -8.81 -5.29 -15.90
C HIS A 5 -8.23 -5.87 -14.60
N TYR A 6 -8.44 -7.15 -14.26
CA TYR A 6 -7.86 -7.75 -13.05
C TYR A 6 -6.33 -7.64 -13.04
N GLN A 7 -5.71 -7.88 -14.20
CA GLN A 7 -4.25 -7.78 -14.37
C GLN A 7 -3.76 -6.34 -14.16
N GLU A 8 -4.44 -5.35 -14.75
CA GLU A 8 -4.11 -3.93 -14.62
C GLU A 8 -4.33 -3.45 -13.19
N ASN A 9 -5.43 -3.83 -12.54
CA ASN A 9 -5.69 -3.52 -11.14
C ASN A 9 -4.61 -4.10 -10.21
N ILE A 10 -4.17 -5.34 -10.44
CA ILE A 10 -3.05 -5.93 -9.70
C ILE A 10 -1.77 -5.11 -9.93
N GLN A 11 -1.53 -4.63 -11.14
CA GLN A 11 -0.38 -3.78 -11.46
C GLN A 11 -0.47 -2.42 -10.74
N PHE A 12 -1.63 -1.77 -10.72
CA PHE A 12 -1.87 -0.55 -9.95
C PHE A 12 -1.61 -0.77 -8.46
N CYS A 13 -2.09 -1.89 -7.88
CA CYS A 13 -1.81 -2.19 -6.48
C CYS A 13 -0.31 -2.42 -6.22
N ARG A 14 0.45 -2.98 -7.16
CA ARG A 14 1.91 -3.11 -7.02
C ARG A 14 2.60 -1.74 -6.99
N ILE A 15 2.18 -0.83 -7.87
CA ILE A 15 2.71 0.55 -7.93
C ILE A 15 2.40 1.27 -6.62
N ALA A 16 1.15 1.25 -6.17
CA ALA A 16 0.73 1.89 -4.93
C ALA A 16 1.51 1.35 -3.71
N ARG A 17 1.83 0.05 -3.69
CA ARG A 17 2.66 -0.54 -2.62
C ARG A 17 4.09 0.01 -2.63
N GLY A 18 4.66 0.25 -3.82
CA GLY A 18 5.94 0.92 -3.97
C GLY A 18 5.89 2.37 -3.45
N SER A 19 4.84 3.11 -3.81
CA SER A 19 4.63 4.48 -3.30
C SER A 19 4.53 4.53 -1.78
N LEU A 20 3.82 3.58 -1.15
CA LEU A 20 3.73 3.46 0.32
C LEU A 20 5.10 3.26 0.99
N CYS A 21 5.99 2.47 0.37
CA CYS A 21 7.35 2.28 0.89
C CYS A 21 8.15 3.59 0.85
N VAL A 22 8.07 4.31 -0.27
CA VAL A 22 8.73 5.62 -0.41
C VAL A 22 8.15 6.64 0.57
N THR A 23 6.84 6.61 0.83
CA THR A 23 6.22 7.45 1.85
C THR A 23 6.77 7.16 3.24
N LEU A 24 6.94 5.89 3.62
CA LEU A 24 7.53 5.53 4.92
C LEU A 24 8.99 6.04 5.05
N ASP A 25 9.77 5.95 3.97
CA ASP A 25 11.14 6.48 3.95
C ASP A 25 11.14 8.01 4.13
N HIS A 26 10.23 8.72 3.45
CA HIS A 26 10.07 10.17 3.64
C HIS A 26 9.64 10.55 5.05
N LEU A 27 8.74 9.78 5.67
CA LEU A 27 8.32 10.00 7.07
C LEU A 27 9.47 9.76 8.05
N SER A 28 10.30 8.74 7.80
CA SER A 28 11.49 8.47 8.61
C SER A 28 12.48 9.63 8.55
N CYS A 29 12.78 10.12 7.34
CA CYS A 29 13.61 11.32 7.14
C CYS A 29 12.99 12.57 7.80
N ALA A 30 11.68 12.74 7.70
CA ALA A 30 10.98 13.84 8.35
C ALA A 30 11.10 13.79 9.89
N CYS A 31 11.08 12.59 10.47
CA CYS A 31 11.29 12.38 11.90
C CYS A 31 12.73 12.71 12.31
N GLU A 32 13.73 12.22 11.55
CA GLU A 32 15.15 12.52 11.79
C GLU A 32 15.46 14.02 11.70
N CYS A 33 14.78 14.72 10.80
CA CYS A 33 14.89 16.17 10.64
C CYS A 33 14.05 16.95 11.68
N GLY A 34 13.31 16.28 12.56
CA GLY A 34 12.50 16.91 13.61
C GLY A 34 11.20 17.59 13.12
N PHE A 35 10.74 17.28 11.90
CA PHE A 35 9.45 17.79 11.38
C PHE A 35 8.25 17.06 11.97
N ILE A 36 8.44 15.80 12.37
CA ILE A 36 7.44 14.99 13.07
C ILE A 36 8.10 14.30 14.27
N THR A 37 7.28 13.92 15.24
CA THR A 37 7.71 13.17 16.43
C THR A 37 7.77 11.66 16.16
N GLU A 38 8.50 10.91 16.99
CA GLU A 38 8.49 9.45 16.95
C GLU A 38 7.08 8.86 17.16
N LEU A 39 6.24 9.52 17.98
CA LEU A 39 4.84 9.12 18.17
C LEU A 39 4.05 9.23 16.86
N GLN A 40 4.17 10.36 16.16
CA GLN A 40 3.51 10.56 14.87
C GLN A 40 4.04 9.57 13.81
N LEU A 41 5.35 9.31 13.80
CA LEU A 41 5.94 8.30 12.92
C LEU A 41 5.36 6.91 13.20
N SER A 42 5.16 6.55 14.47
CA SER A 42 4.52 5.29 14.86
C SER A 42 3.06 5.24 14.40
N GLU A 43 2.29 6.31 14.59
CA GLU A 43 0.88 6.39 14.15
C GLU A 43 0.77 6.23 12.63
N PHE A 44 1.61 6.91 11.86
CA PHE A 44 1.66 6.74 10.40
C PHE A 44 2.11 5.33 10.01
N GLY A 45 3.04 4.73 10.76
CA GLY A 45 3.47 3.34 10.58
C GLY A 45 2.31 2.35 10.69
N ASP A 46 1.45 2.52 11.70
CA ASP A 46 0.26 1.70 11.91
C ASP A 46 -0.76 1.86 10.77
N GLU A 47 -0.98 3.09 10.29
CA GLU A 47 -1.84 3.37 9.14
C GLU A 47 -1.32 2.71 7.86
N ILE A 48 -0.01 2.85 7.59
CA ILE A 48 0.66 2.23 6.44
C ILE A 48 0.51 0.71 6.50
N GLU A 49 0.70 0.10 7.67
CA GLU A 49 0.53 -1.34 7.85
C GLU A 49 -0.91 -1.79 7.59
N ALA A 50 -1.90 -1.02 8.06
CA ALA A 50 -3.31 -1.28 7.81
C ALA A 50 -3.64 -1.24 6.30
N VAL A 51 -3.13 -0.23 5.58
CA VAL A 51 -3.30 -0.10 4.12
C VAL A 51 -2.64 -1.27 3.38
N LEU A 52 -1.42 -1.66 3.77
CA LEU A 52 -0.73 -2.81 3.19
C LEU A 52 -1.53 -4.12 3.37
N LYS A 53 -2.10 -4.34 4.57
CA LYS A 53 -2.97 -5.50 4.86
C LYS A 53 -4.20 -5.49 3.95
N MET A 54 -4.86 -4.35 3.78
CA MET A 54 -6.03 -4.21 2.89
C MET A 54 -5.67 -4.47 1.43
N MET A 55 -4.58 -3.88 0.93
CA MET A 55 -4.11 -4.07 -0.44
C MET A 55 -3.77 -5.52 -0.73
N ASN A 56 -3.09 -6.21 0.20
CA ASN A 56 -2.76 -7.63 0.05
C ASN A 56 -4.02 -8.50 -0.08
N ARG A 57 -5.05 -8.24 0.73
CA ARG A 57 -6.36 -8.91 0.62
C ARG A 57 -7.03 -8.62 -0.74
N TYR A 58 -7.00 -7.37 -1.19
CA TYR A 58 -7.58 -6.99 -2.46
C TYR A 58 -6.86 -7.63 -3.67
N ILE A 59 -5.52 -7.64 -3.67
CA ILE A 59 -4.74 -8.35 -4.70
C ILE A 59 -5.08 -9.84 -4.71
N LYS A 60 -5.21 -10.48 -3.53
CA LYS A 60 -5.60 -11.89 -3.43
C LYS A 60 -6.98 -12.13 -4.04
N TYR A 61 -7.95 -11.26 -3.74
CA TYR A 61 -9.28 -11.30 -4.33
C TYR A 61 -9.25 -11.15 -5.86
N LEU A 62 -8.53 -10.16 -6.39
CA LEU A 62 -8.40 -9.95 -7.83
C LEU A 62 -7.75 -11.14 -8.54
N LYS A 63 -6.77 -11.78 -7.90
CA LYS A 63 -6.13 -13.00 -8.41
C LYS A 63 -7.11 -14.16 -8.48
N SER A 64 -7.91 -14.42 -7.44
CA SER A 64 -8.89 -15.51 -7.49
C SER A 64 -9.91 -15.29 -8.60
N ARG A 65 -10.43 -14.06 -8.72
CA ARG A 65 -11.39 -13.68 -9.77
C ARG A 65 -10.84 -13.78 -11.19
N LYS A 66 -9.52 -13.63 -11.36
CA LYS A 66 -8.85 -13.84 -12.66
C LYS A 66 -8.76 -15.32 -13.04
N THR A 67 -8.67 -16.22 -12.06
CA THR A 67 -8.51 -17.67 -12.29
C THR A 67 -9.86 -18.40 -12.38
N ASP A 68 -10.91 -17.87 -11.76
CA ASP A 68 -12.28 -18.43 -11.77
C ASP A 68 -13.08 -18.14 -13.06
N GLY A 69 -12.47 -17.51 -14.07
CA GLY A 69 -13.09 -17.18 -15.36
C GLY A 69 -12.23 -17.63 -16.54
#